data_AF-W1J7F5-F1
#
_entry.id   AF-W1J7F5-F1
#
_cell.length_a   1.000
_cell.length_b   1.000
_cell.length_c   1.000
_cell.angle_alpha   90.00
_cell.angle_beta   90.00
_cell.angle_gamma   90.00
#
_symmetry.space_group_name_H-M   'P 1'
#
loop_
_entity.id
_entity.type
_entity.pdbx_description
1 polymer ?
#
loop_
_entity_poly.entity_id
_entity_poly.type
_entity_poly.pdbx_seq_one_letter_code
_entity_poly.pdbx_strand_id
1 'polypeptide(L)' 'MMRDRSNNRIRNNERVLHLIFHLAGFDKSQFNNELKDFTPEEQRSLISAIHQFKAVAAELPDKLVMPELISH' A
#
# COMPACT_ATOMS: atom_id res chain seq x y z
N MET A 1 -20.17 -5.90 20.68
CA MET A 1 -19.49 -6.48 19.50
C MET A 1 -18.18 -5.72 19.28
N MET A 2 -17.04 -6.34 19.62
CA MET A 2 -15.72 -5.81 19.24
C MET A 2 -15.65 -5.79 17.71
N ARG A 3 -15.89 -4.60 17.12
CA ARG A 3 -15.50 -4.37 15.72
C ARG A 3 -13.98 -4.53 15.69
N ASP A 4 -13.54 -5.62 15.11
CA ASP A 4 -12.15 -6.04 15.02
C ASP A 4 -11.35 -4.98 14.23
N ARG A 5 -10.89 -3.95 14.94
CA ARG A 5 -10.10 -2.84 14.38
C ARG A 5 -8.82 -3.36 13.73
N SER A 6 -8.29 -4.47 14.22
CA SER A 6 -7.14 -5.16 13.64
C SER A 6 -7.48 -5.74 12.27
N ASN A 7 -8.63 -6.39 12.10
CA ASN A 7 -9.06 -6.94 10.82
C ASN A 7 -9.24 -5.87 9.74
N ASN A 8 -9.76 -4.69 10.09
CA ASN A 8 -9.87 -3.57 9.14
C ASN A 8 -8.49 -3.04 8.71
N ARG A 9 -7.51 -3.00 9.63
CA ARG A 9 -6.16 -2.55 9.32
C ARG A 9 -5.43 -3.53 8.41
N ILE A 10 -5.57 -4.83 8.67
CA ILE A 10 -5.00 -5.91 7.83
C ILE A 10 -5.56 -5.83 6.40
N ARG A 11 -6.89 -5.77 6.26
CA ARG A 11 -7.56 -5.68 4.95
C ARG A 11 -7.18 -4.42 4.17
N ASN A 12 -7.00 -3.29 4.86
CA ASN A 12 -6.55 -2.06 4.21
C ASN A 12 -5.11 -2.16 3.73
N ASN A 13 -4.23 -2.78 4.52
CA ASN A 13 -2.84 -3.01 4.11
C ASN A 13 -2.76 -3.92 2.88
N GLU A 14 -3.54 -5.01 2.83
CA GLU A 14 -3.63 -5.89 1.66
C GLU A 14 -4.10 -5.13 0.41
N ARG A 15 -5.10 -4.25 0.53
CA ARG A 15 -5.56 -3.42 -0.59
C ARG A 15 -4.48 -2.48 -1.12
N VAL A 16 -3.71 -1.85 -0.23
CA VAL A 16 -2.59 -0.99 -0.64
C VAL A 16 -1.50 -1.82 -1.32
N LEU A 17 -1.21 -3.01 -0.81
CA LEU A 17 -0.24 -3.92 -1.43
C LEU A 17 -0.70 -4.34 -2.85
N HIS A 18 -1.97 -4.69 -3.02
CA HIS A 18 -2.55 -4.98 -4.34
C HIS A 18 -2.47 -3.78 -5.29
N LEU A 19 -2.66 -2.55 -4.79
CA LEU A 19 -2.51 -1.34 -5.58
C LEU A 19 -1.06 -1.18 -6.07
N ILE A 20 -0.08 -1.40 -5.19
CA ILE A 20 1.34 -1.32 -5.52
C ILE A 20 1.71 -2.40 -6.55
N PHE A 21 1.20 -3.62 -6.40
CA PHE A 21 1.44 -4.68 -7.38
C PHE A 21 0.80 -4.37 -8.74
N HIS A 22 -0.40 -3.80 -8.74
CA HIS A 22 -1.03 -3.35 -9.98
C HIS A 22 -0.23 -2.24 -10.68
N LEU A 23 0.30 -1.28 -9.92
CA LEU A 23 1.18 -0.22 -10.44
C LEU A 23 2.48 -0.77 -11.05
N ALA A 24 3.00 -1.85 -10.49
CA ALA A 24 4.18 -2.53 -11.01
C ALA A 24 3.88 -3.42 -12.23
N GLY A 25 2.61 -3.51 -12.67
CA GLY A 25 2.21 -4.29 -13.84
C GLY A 25 1.98 -5.77 -13.56
N PHE A 26 1.90 -6.19 -12.29
CA PHE A 26 1.64 -7.59 -11.93
C PHE A 26 0.17 -7.98 -12.13
N ASP A 27 -0.03 -9.24 -12.51
CA ASP A 27 -1.37 -9.82 -12.57
C ASP A 27 -1.87 -10.19 -11.16
N LYS A 28 -3.19 -10.20 -10.96
CA LYS A 28 -3.81 -10.56 -9.67
C LYS A 28 -3.40 -11.94 -9.18
N SER A 29 -3.10 -12.85 -10.09
CA SER A 29 -2.59 -14.19 -9.79
C SER A 29 -1.23 -14.18 -9.07
N GLN A 30 -0.44 -13.12 -9.22
CA GLN A 30 0.90 -12.99 -8.64
C GLN A 30 0.90 -12.26 -7.28
N PHE A 31 -0.25 -11.79 -6.81
CA PHE A 31 -0.35 -10.98 -5.58
C PHE A 31 -0.07 -11.78 -4.30
N ASN A 32 -0.09 -13.12 -4.36
CA ASN A 32 0.23 -14.01 -3.25
C ASN A 32 1.67 -14.56 -3.30
N ASN A 33 2.46 -14.19 -4.32
CA ASN A 33 3.83 -14.68 -4.45
C ASN A 33 4.76 -13.97 -3.46
N GLU A 34 5.76 -14.68 -2.95
CA GLU A 34 6.79 -14.02 -2.14
C GLU A 34 7.73 -13.21 -3.03
N LEU A 35 8.37 -12.19 -2.45
CA LEU A 35 9.29 -11.33 -3.20
C LEU A 35 10.47 -12.11 -3.85
N LYS A 36 10.77 -13.29 -3.30
CA LYS A 36 11.80 -14.23 -3.77
C LYS A 36 11.39 -14.99 -5.03
N ASP A 37 10.09 -15.11 -5.29
CA ASP A 37 9.55 -15.82 -6.45
C ASP A 37 9.49 -14.91 -7.69
N PHE A 38 9.71 -13.60 -7.51
CA PHE A 38 9.80 -12.65 -8.62
C PHE A 38 11.16 -12.71 -9.31
N THR A 39 11.12 -12.60 -10.63
CA THR A 39 12.30 -12.39 -11.45
C THR A 39 12.98 -11.04 -11.11
N PRO A 40 14.27 -10.86 -11.43
CA PRO A 40 14.96 -9.60 -11.19
C PRO A 40 14.29 -8.38 -11.87
N GLU A 41 13.63 -8.59 -13.01
CA GLU A 41 12.91 -7.54 -13.74
C GLU A 41 11.60 -7.14 -13.03
N GLU A 42 10.87 -8.14 -12.54
CA GLU A 42 9.68 -7.95 -11.71
C GLU A 42 10.02 -7.23 -10.39
N GLN A 43 11.12 -7.61 -9.73
CA GLN A 43 11.59 -6.91 -8.53
C GLN A 43 11.92 -5.44 -8.81
N ARG A 44 12.55 -5.13 -9.95
CA ARG A 44 12.81 -3.74 -10.37
C ARG A 44 11.51 -2.97 -10.60
N SER A 45 10.52 -3.61 -11.23
CA SER A 45 9.21 -3.01 -11.48
C SER A 45 8.48 -2.72 -10.17
N LEU A 46 8.55 -3.63 -9.20
CA LEU A 46 8.01 -3.44 -7.84
C LEU A 46 8.68 -2.27 -7.11
N ILE A 47 10.01 -2.20 -7.13
CA ILE A 47 10.77 -1.10 -6.52
C ILE A 47 10.37 0.25 -7.14
N SER A 48 10.24 0.29 -8.48
CA SER A 48 9.79 1.48 -9.20
C SER A 48 8.40 1.92 -8.77
N ALA A 49 7.44 0.99 -8.67
CA ALA A 49 6.08 1.27 -8.22
C ALA A 49 6.05 1.81 -6.78
N ILE A 50 6.88 1.29 -5.87
CA ILE A 50 7.01 1.81 -4.51
C ILE A 50 7.57 3.24 -4.52
N HIS A 51 8.56 3.54 -5.36
CA HIS A 51 9.07 4.91 -5.49
C HIS A 51 8.02 5.88 -6.01
N GLN A 52 7.22 5.48 -6.99
CA GLN A 52 6.10 6.27 -7.49
C GLN A 52 5.05 6.49 -6.39
N PHE A 53 4.70 5.44 -5.64
CA PHE A 53 3.77 5.55 -4.53
C PHE A 53 4.28 6.51 -3.45
N LYS A 54 5.58 6.44 -3.10
CA LYS A 54 6.21 7.39 -2.17
C LYS A 54 6.19 8.83 -2.70
N ALA A 55 6.45 9.03 -3.98
CA ALA A 55 6.38 10.35 -4.61
C ALA A 55 4.95 10.92 -4.54
N VAL A 56 3.94 10.12 -4.91
CA VAL A 56 2.52 10.52 -4.80
C VAL A 56 2.15 10.79 -3.34
N ALA A 57 2.60 9.97 -2.41
CA ALA A 57 2.36 10.18 -0.98
C ALA A 57 3.02 11.46 -0.45
N ALA A 58 4.14 11.90 -1.02
CA ALA A 58 4.80 13.15 -0.70
C ALA A 58 4.08 14.39 -1.29
N GLU A 59 3.38 14.23 -2.41
CA GLU A 59 2.52 15.27 -2.99
C GLU A 59 1.16 15.37 -2.27
N LEU A 60 0.78 14.37 -1.45
CA LEU A 60 -0.41 14.47 -0.64
C LEU A 60 -0.24 15.57 0.41
N PRO A 61 -1.28 16.39 0.66
CA PRO A 61 -1.18 17.45 1.65
C PRO A 61 -0.85 16.87 3.02
N ASP A 62 0.21 17.38 3.64
CA ASP A 62 0.62 17.05 5.03
C ASP A 62 -0.55 17.19 6.03
N LYS A 63 -1.54 18.01 5.68
CA LYS A 63 -2.75 18.31 6.47
C LYS A 63 -3.89 17.30 6.30
N LEU A 64 -3.59 16.04 6.00
CA LEU A 64 -4.50 14.93 6.34
C LEU A 64 -4.40 14.54 7.82
N VAL A 65 -3.79 15.40 8.64
CA VAL A 65 -3.92 15.33 10.10
C VAL A 65 -5.35 15.71 10.45
N MET A 66 -6.08 14.78 11.07
CA MET A 66 -7.35 15.11 11.71
C MET A 66 -7.03 16.22 12.72
N PRO A 67 -7.63 17.42 12.63
CA PRO A 67 -7.41 18.43 13.64
C PRO A 67 -7.79 17.76 14.96
N GLU A 68 -6.84 17.76 15.90
CA GLU A 68 -7.04 17.29 17.27
C GLU A 68 -8.45 17.69 17.67
N LEU A 69 -9.23 16.74 18.20
CA LEU A 69 -10.47 17.07 18.90
C LEU A 69 -10.08 18.12 19.93
N ILE A 70 -10.32 19.40 19.60
CA ILE A 70 -10.20 20.50 20.56
C ILE A 70 -11.34 20.23 21.54
N SER A 71 -11.04 19.41 22.54
CA SER A 71 -11.85 19.29 23.74
C SER A 71 -11.78 20.64 24.42
N HIS A 72 -12.83 21.44 24.18
CA HIS A 72 -13.21 22.55 25.03
C HIS A 72 -13.52 22.06 26.44
#